data_AF-A0A4Z1KB34-F1
#
_entry.id   AF-A0A4Z1KB34-F1
#
_cell.length_a   1.000
_cell.length_b   1.000
_cell.length_c   1.000
_cell.angle_alpha   90.00
_cell.angle_beta   90.00
_cell.angle_gamma   90.00
#
_symmetry.space_group_name_H-M   'P 1'
#
loop_
_entity.id
_entity.type
_entity.pdbx_description
1 polymer ?
#
loop_
_entity_poly.entity_id
_entity_poly.type
_entity_poly.pdbx_seq_one_letter_code
_entity_poly.pdbx_strand_id
1 'polypeptide(L)'
;MSAKEYYIDKQNSPKEQLRASTEYPDLTPGEALQKRVLARWIHNQWFVKDGIRHIICRDIEYYHYKAQPQLWKNLSRWRSTTETQTYVDYWDSPVSLKDVDRVTKETIAAREAIGNHSSEGGWNLPRSHPRHLLNFPQEILDKIIGYNLIVGEDVGSIAPRAMTSNKKSDYQEAHYQIGRPPYPGPVHQDLPRNGYRVYAFAEKYHPSIGIFGDTFFERGQQSIKKSELSDEVGPYIQLQNILRPMIDASCLRACRAFHNYGTEMLYRHNTFTFDISTYRNSRKYMIYDQDGPRSSSTVLKPDRHTENVGVLQPYNEWLVEVKGVVSQVKQSVSDKDLAGWAYQDPFVRFLYNIGPENAKLIKSLQFSGTMKTHRCDSQRDHHKTCGEGFMLNFLIYLQFIRELCPHLENLVLNISPDVHRRYDNKEWLRWSSFQDNLIPLLKVQLRKLETVKTLVICTRNEEKPTEKNHLYEPMKFPLAVETCKWFEDRAKGWASKS
;
A
#
# COMPACT_ATOMS: atom_id res chain seq x y z
N MET A 1 -44.90 -12.63 -20.48
CA MET A 1 -43.80 -11.68 -20.22
C MET A 1 -44.40 -10.31 -19.96
N SER A 2 -44.23 -9.76 -18.77
CA SER A 2 -44.75 -8.44 -18.40
C SER A 2 -43.97 -7.32 -19.12
N ALA A 3 -44.56 -6.12 -19.26
CA ALA A 3 -43.87 -4.96 -19.84
C ALA A 3 -42.55 -4.63 -19.11
N LYS A 4 -42.48 -4.94 -17.80
CA LYS A 4 -41.26 -4.80 -16.98
C LYS A 4 -40.19 -5.81 -17.35
N GLU A 5 -40.55 -7.08 -17.55
CA GLU A 5 -39.62 -8.15 -17.95
C GLU A 5 -39.05 -7.89 -19.34
N TYR A 6 -39.89 -7.48 -20.30
CA TYR A 6 -39.46 -7.12 -21.64
C TYR A 6 -38.46 -5.94 -21.65
N TYR A 7 -38.70 -4.93 -20.82
CA TYR A 7 -37.80 -3.78 -20.68
C TYR A 7 -36.43 -4.20 -20.13
N ILE A 8 -36.41 -5.04 -19.10
CA ILE A 8 -35.17 -5.53 -18.47
C ILE A 8 -34.36 -6.38 -19.45
N ASP A 9 -35.02 -7.28 -20.19
CA ASP A 9 -34.35 -8.13 -21.17
C ASP A 9 -33.76 -7.33 -22.34
N LYS A 10 -34.40 -6.23 -22.73
CA LYS A 10 -33.90 -5.33 -23.79
C LYS A 10 -32.71 -4.49 -23.35
N GLN A 11 -32.68 -4.05 -22.09
CA GLN A 11 -31.64 -3.15 -21.56
C GLN A 11 -30.40 -3.90 -21.08
N ASN A 12 -30.53 -5.17 -20.73
CA ASN A 12 -29.42 -5.99 -20.25
C ASN A 12 -28.57 -6.57 -21.37
N SER A 13 -27.31 -6.85 -21.05
CA SER A 13 -26.40 -7.48 -22.00
C SER A 13 -26.79 -8.96 -22.19
N PRO A 14 -27.05 -9.43 -23.42
CA PRO A 14 -27.34 -10.85 -23.69
C PRO A 14 -26.23 -11.78 -23.19
N LYS A 15 -25.00 -11.27 -23.19
CA LYS A 15 -23.82 -11.98 -22.68
C LYS A 15 -23.89 -12.22 -21.17
N GLU A 16 -24.38 -11.25 -20.40
CA GLU A 16 -24.48 -11.41 -18.94
C GLU A 16 -25.67 -12.27 -18.53
N GLN A 17 -26.78 -12.23 -19.29
CA GLN A 17 -27.88 -13.18 -19.11
C GLN A 17 -27.41 -14.63 -19.33
N LEU A 18 -26.70 -14.90 -20.43
CA LEU A 18 -26.17 -16.24 -20.71
C LEU A 18 -25.19 -16.71 -19.63
N ARG A 19 -24.30 -15.83 -19.17
CA ARG A 19 -23.36 -16.13 -18.07
C ARG A 19 -24.08 -16.40 -16.76
N ALA A 20 -25.14 -15.65 -16.45
CA ALA A 20 -25.95 -15.86 -15.26
C ALA A 20 -26.62 -17.24 -15.28
N SER A 21 -27.28 -17.60 -16.39
CA SER A 21 -27.93 -18.90 -16.54
C SER A 21 -26.95 -20.08 -16.57
N THR A 22 -25.71 -19.86 -17.01
CA THR A 22 -24.66 -20.88 -16.96
C THR A 22 -24.12 -21.08 -15.54
N GLU A 23 -23.97 -20.00 -14.77
CA GLU A 23 -23.44 -20.05 -13.39
C GLU A 23 -24.49 -20.52 -12.37
N TYR A 24 -25.77 -20.23 -12.62
CA TYR A 24 -26.89 -20.62 -11.75
C TYR A 24 -27.99 -21.32 -12.57
N PRO A 25 -27.73 -22.55 -13.05
CA PRO A 25 -28.66 -23.26 -13.94
C PRO A 25 -29.97 -23.65 -13.23
N ASP A 26 -29.97 -23.75 -11.90
CA ASP A 26 -31.12 -24.13 -11.10
C ASP A 26 -32.12 -22.98 -10.84
N LEU A 27 -31.78 -21.75 -11.27
CA LEU A 27 -32.61 -20.56 -11.08
C LEU A 27 -33.26 -20.13 -12.39
N THR A 28 -34.40 -19.43 -12.29
CA THR A 28 -34.97 -18.78 -13.48
C THR A 28 -34.00 -17.74 -14.05
N PRO A 29 -34.04 -17.42 -15.35
CA PRO A 29 -33.11 -16.44 -15.94
C PRO A 29 -33.05 -15.09 -15.20
N GLY A 30 -34.19 -14.61 -14.70
CA GLY A 30 -34.28 -13.38 -13.91
C GLY A 30 -33.62 -13.51 -12.53
N GLU A 31 -33.84 -14.62 -11.82
CA GLU A 31 -33.24 -14.88 -10.50
C GLU A 31 -31.74 -15.15 -10.62
N ALA A 32 -31.32 -15.90 -11.64
CA ALA A 32 -29.92 -16.14 -11.97
C ALA A 32 -29.20 -14.80 -12.23
N LEU A 33 -29.82 -13.92 -13.03
CA LEU A 33 -29.29 -12.60 -13.31
C LEU A 33 -29.21 -11.73 -12.06
N GLN A 34 -30.28 -11.66 -11.26
CA GLN A 34 -30.27 -10.93 -9.99
C GLN A 34 -29.14 -11.43 -9.08
N LYS A 35 -29.03 -12.76 -8.89
CA LYS A 35 -28.00 -13.37 -8.03
C LYS A 35 -26.61 -13.03 -8.52
N ARG A 36 -26.34 -13.16 -9.83
CA ARG A 36 -25.06 -12.82 -10.43
C ARG A 36 -24.72 -11.34 -10.33
N VAL A 37 -25.67 -10.46 -10.68
CA VAL A 37 -25.49 -9.00 -10.66
C VAL A 37 -25.19 -8.51 -9.26
N LEU A 38 -25.88 -9.04 -8.24
CA LEU A 38 -25.62 -8.71 -6.84
C LEU A 38 -24.31 -9.32 -6.31
N ALA A 39 -24.04 -10.60 -6.61
CA ALA A 39 -22.84 -11.28 -6.14
C ALA A 39 -21.55 -10.69 -6.74
N ARG A 40 -21.61 -10.24 -8.01
CA ARG A 40 -20.45 -9.71 -8.74
C ARG A 40 -20.46 -8.19 -8.91
N TRP A 41 -21.47 -7.50 -8.38
CA TRP A 41 -21.68 -6.05 -8.49
C TRP A 41 -21.54 -5.51 -9.92
N ILE A 42 -22.34 -6.06 -10.85
CA ILE A 42 -22.21 -5.75 -12.28
C ILE A 42 -22.93 -4.45 -12.62
N HIS A 43 -22.19 -3.42 -13.05
CA HIS A 43 -22.75 -2.12 -13.42
C HIS A 43 -23.65 -2.19 -14.67
N ASN A 44 -24.60 -1.26 -14.74
CA ASN A 44 -25.55 -1.04 -15.81
C ASN A 44 -26.40 -2.27 -16.15
N GLN A 45 -26.68 -3.12 -15.17
CA GLN A 45 -27.62 -4.24 -15.32
C GLN A 45 -28.87 -3.99 -14.47
N TRP A 46 -30.02 -4.17 -15.09
CA TRP A 46 -31.34 -4.11 -14.47
C TRP A 46 -31.73 -5.47 -13.92
N PHE A 47 -32.40 -5.48 -12.77
CA PHE A 47 -32.97 -6.69 -12.18
C PHE A 47 -34.22 -6.35 -11.38
N VAL A 48 -35.07 -7.33 -11.10
CA VAL A 48 -36.20 -7.17 -10.19
C VAL A 48 -35.84 -7.78 -8.86
N LYS A 49 -36.14 -7.07 -7.77
CA LYS A 49 -36.06 -7.61 -6.41
C LYS A 49 -37.28 -7.12 -5.64
N ASP A 50 -37.99 -8.04 -4.98
CA ASP A 50 -39.19 -7.75 -4.19
C ASP A 50 -40.27 -6.99 -5.01
N GLY A 51 -40.40 -7.33 -6.30
CA GLY A 51 -41.34 -6.67 -7.23
C GLY A 51 -40.93 -5.29 -7.74
N ILE A 52 -39.78 -4.76 -7.28
CA ILE A 52 -39.27 -3.43 -7.63
C ILE A 52 -38.06 -3.58 -8.59
N ARG A 53 -38.02 -2.74 -9.63
CA ARG A 53 -36.88 -2.69 -10.55
C ARG A 53 -35.69 -2.02 -9.88
N HIS A 54 -34.52 -2.60 -10.05
CA HIS A 54 -33.26 -2.11 -9.55
C HIS A 54 -32.25 -1.99 -10.69
N ILE A 55 -31.31 -1.07 -10.55
CA ILE A 55 -30.14 -0.96 -11.41
C ILE A 55 -28.90 -0.70 -10.55
N ILE A 56 -27.80 -1.41 -10.84
CA ILE A 56 -26.49 -1.04 -10.29
C ILE A 56 -25.87 -0.01 -11.22
N CYS A 57 -25.74 1.23 -10.77
CA CYS A 57 -25.06 2.27 -11.51
C CYS A 57 -23.57 2.33 -11.14
N ARG A 58 -22.81 3.15 -11.89
CA ARG A 58 -21.40 3.39 -11.59
C ARG A 58 -21.23 3.82 -10.13
N ASP A 59 -20.24 3.22 -9.48
CA ASP A 59 -19.95 3.50 -8.08
C ASP A 59 -19.57 4.97 -7.85
N ILE A 60 -19.92 5.47 -6.67
CA ILE A 60 -19.55 6.80 -6.19
C ILE A 60 -18.14 6.70 -5.64
N GLU A 61 -17.20 7.27 -6.37
CA GLU A 61 -15.80 7.38 -5.96
C GLU A 61 -15.66 8.60 -5.05
N TYR A 62 -15.45 8.39 -3.73
CA TYR A 62 -15.40 9.47 -2.72
C TYR A 62 -14.20 10.42 -2.93
N TYR A 63 -13.14 9.94 -3.57
CA TYR A 63 -12.01 10.76 -4.00
C TYR A 63 -12.07 10.96 -5.50
N HIS A 64 -12.41 12.18 -5.94
CA HIS A 64 -12.05 12.64 -7.28
C HIS A 64 -10.56 12.36 -7.47
N TYR A 65 -10.24 11.53 -8.48
CA TYR A 65 -8.89 11.16 -8.89
C TYR A 65 -7.91 12.33 -8.79
N LYS A 66 -7.23 12.42 -7.66
CA LYS A 66 -6.06 13.27 -7.57
C LYS A 66 -4.90 12.66 -8.34
N ALA A 67 -4.90 11.34 -8.55
CA ALA A 67 -3.87 10.64 -9.31
C ALA A 67 -4.01 10.71 -10.86
N GLN A 68 -4.92 11.49 -11.44
CA GLN A 68 -5.06 11.60 -12.91
C GLN A 68 -4.74 13.01 -13.44
N PRO A 69 -3.49 13.25 -13.88
CA PRO A 69 -3.09 14.53 -14.47
C PRO A 69 -3.90 14.94 -15.70
N GLN A 70 -4.55 13.98 -16.37
CA GLN A 70 -5.34 14.24 -17.58
C GLN A 70 -6.69 14.91 -17.27
N LEU A 71 -7.23 14.72 -16.06
CA LEU A 71 -8.49 15.34 -15.64
C LEU A 71 -8.29 16.72 -15.01
N TRP A 72 -7.04 17.08 -14.71
CA TRP A 72 -6.67 18.35 -14.12
C TRP A 72 -6.47 19.39 -15.22
N LYS A 73 -7.36 20.39 -15.26
CA LYS A 73 -7.37 21.44 -16.30
C LYS A 73 -6.28 22.51 -16.11
N ASN A 74 -5.68 22.62 -14.92
CA ASN A 74 -4.83 23.75 -14.51
C ASN A 74 -3.37 23.34 -14.21
N LEU A 75 -2.84 22.33 -14.88
CA LEU A 75 -1.43 21.95 -14.70
C LEU A 75 -0.52 22.58 -15.73
N SER A 76 0.52 23.24 -15.26
CA SER A 76 1.66 23.59 -16.08
C SER A 76 2.38 22.30 -16.51
N ARG A 77 2.65 22.19 -17.81
CA ARG A 77 3.38 21.05 -18.39
C ARG A 77 4.63 21.59 -19.04
N TRP A 78 5.73 20.94 -18.78
CA TRP A 78 6.99 21.26 -19.43
C TRP A 78 7.65 20.00 -19.95
N ARG A 79 8.51 20.17 -20.95
CA ARG A 79 9.32 19.11 -21.53
C ARG A 79 10.74 19.34 -21.08
N SER A 80 11.37 18.30 -20.54
CA SER A 80 12.77 18.40 -20.16
C SER A 80 13.64 18.63 -21.39
N THR A 81 14.68 19.46 -21.23
CA THR A 81 15.71 19.67 -22.26
C THR A 81 16.61 18.44 -22.41
N THR A 82 16.67 17.58 -21.38
CA THR A 82 17.53 16.38 -21.32
C THR A 82 16.77 15.07 -21.55
N GLU A 83 15.44 15.07 -21.40
CA GLU A 83 14.58 13.89 -21.64
C GLU A 83 13.42 14.25 -22.59
N THR A 84 13.11 13.40 -23.57
CA THR A 84 11.94 13.56 -24.49
C THR A 84 10.58 13.42 -23.79
N GLN A 85 10.55 13.46 -22.45
CA GLN A 85 9.40 13.19 -21.61
C GLN A 85 8.67 14.48 -21.21
N THR A 86 7.37 14.37 -20.93
CA THR A 86 6.54 15.48 -20.43
C THR A 86 6.32 15.33 -18.93
N TYR A 87 6.65 16.38 -18.20
CA TYR A 87 6.44 16.48 -16.75
C TYR A 87 5.31 17.45 -16.45
N VAL A 88 4.77 17.31 -15.26
CA VAL A 88 3.64 18.05 -14.74
C VAL A 88 4.14 18.83 -13.53
N ASP A 89 4.02 20.15 -13.57
CA ASP A 89 4.35 21.00 -12.43
C ASP A 89 3.13 21.09 -11.51
N TYR A 90 3.31 20.71 -10.26
CA TYR A 90 2.43 21.11 -9.16
C TYR A 90 3.24 22.05 -8.26
N TRP A 91 2.53 22.91 -7.54
CA TRP A 91 2.97 23.74 -6.41
C TRP A 91 4.29 23.29 -5.76
N ASP A 92 5.14 24.24 -5.37
CA ASP A 92 6.56 24.14 -4.96
C ASP A 92 7.02 22.96 -4.05
N SER A 93 6.16 22.04 -3.60
CA SER A 93 6.51 20.89 -2.77
C SER A 93 5.62 19.67 -3.04
N PRO A 94 6.15 18.43 -3.07
CA PRO A 94 5.31 17.25 -3.14
C PRO A 94 4.49 17.18 -1.85
N VAL A 95 3.21 16.85 -1.93
CA VAL A 95 2.40 16.65 -0.73
C VAL A 95 2.93 15.40 -0.01
N SER A 96 3.67 15.58 1.09
CA SER A 96 4.12 14.46 1.93
C SER A 96 2.91 13.79 2.59
N LEU A 97 3.02 12.54 3.07
CA LEU A 97 1.93 11.93 3.87
C LEU A 97 1.60 12.81 5.09
N LYS A 98 2.62 13.41 5.71
CA LYS A 98 2.45 14.40 6.76
C LYS A 98 1.72 15.67 6.29
N ASP A 99 1.84 16.09 5.03
CA ASP A 99 1.10 17.22 4.44
C ASP A 99 -0.29 16.81 3.92
N VAL A 100 -0.49 15.52 3.64
CA VAL A 100 -1.83 14.92 3.63
C VAL A 100 -2.46 15.03 5.03
N ASP A 101 -1.68 15.24 6.09
CA ASP A 101 -2.17 15.41 7.46
C ASP A 101 -2.10 16.88 7.95
N ARG A 102 -1.51 17.81 7.19
CA ARG A 102 -1.22 19.19 7.61
C ARG A 102 -2.11 20.26 6.95
N VAL A 103 -2.22 21.39 7.65
CA VAL A 103 -2.90 22.62 7.22
C VAL A 103 -1.84 23.62 6.74
N THR A 104 -2.09 24.37 5.66
CA THR A 104 -1.11 25.32 5.10
C THR A 104 -0.77 26.45 6.08
N LYS A 105 0.42 27.06 5.95
CA LYS A 105 0.87 28.14 6.83
C LYS A 105 -0.03 29.38 6.74
N GLU A 106 -0.51 29.73 5.55
CA GLU A 106 -1.45 30.83 5.34
C GLU A 106 -2.79 30.55 6.04
N THR A 107 -3.21 29.28 6.01
CA THR A 107 -4.44 28.83 6.66
C THR A 107 -4.30 28.81 8.19
N ILE A 108 -3.11 28.52 8.73
CA ILE A 108 -2.81 28.62 10.17
C ILE A 108 -2.85 30.09 10.61
N ALA A 109 -2.16 30.97 9.89
CA ALA A 109 -2.09 32.40 10.20
C ALA A 109 -3.47 33.10 10.12
N ALA A 110 -4.27 32.77 9.09
CA ALA A 110 -5.63 33.26 8.96
C ALA A 110 -6.54 32.78 10.11
N ARG A 111 -6.32 31.57 10.64
CA ARG A 111 -7.13 30.98 11.73
C ARG A 111 -6.76 31.57 13.10
N GLU A 112 -5.47 31.79 13.36
CA GLU A 112 -4.98 32.48 14.56
C GLU A 112 -5.53 33.91 14.68
N ALA A 113 -5.64 34.64 13.56
CA ALA A 113 -6.16 36.01 13.51
C ALA A 113 -7.65 36.14 13.93
N ILE A 114 -8.43 35.06 13.91
CA ILE A 114 -9.87 35.06 14.22
C ILE A 114 -10.18 34.40 15.58
N GLY A 115 -9.16 34.00 16.34
CA GLY A 115 -9.32 33.31 17.63
C GLY A 115 -9.89 31.89 17.54
N ASN A 116 -10.12 31.38 16.33
CA ASN A 116 -10.57 30.01 16.11
C ASN A 116 -9.38 29.07 16.05
N HIS A 117 -9.44 27.95 16.78
CA HIS A 117 -8.42 26.93 16.65
C HIS A 117 -8.35 26.47 15.19
N SER A 118 -7.15 26.14 14.70
CA SER A 118 -6.84 25.87 13.29
C SER A 118 -7.59 24.70 12.64
N SER A 119 -8.63 24.18 13.27
CA SER A 119 -9.42 23.03 12.84
C SER A 119 -10.93 23.17 13.03
N GLU A 120 -11.40 24.24 13.65
CA GLU A 120 -12.84 24.42 13.92
C GLU A 120 -13.61 24.92 12.69
N GLY A 121 -12.92 25.43 11.66
CA GLY A 121 -13.55 25.91 10.42
C GLY A 121 -14.13 24.82 9.50
N GLY A 122 -13.88 23.54 9.78
CA GLY A 122 -14.51 22.40 9.08
C GLY A 122 -15.72 21.83 9.83
N TRP A 123 -15.95 22.28 11.06
CA TRP A 123 -17.10 21.90 11.86
C TRP A 123 -18.16 22.98 11.67
N ASN A 124 -19.26 22.64 11.01
CA ASN A 124 -20.40 23.55 10.86
C ASN A 124 -21.07 23.94 12.20
N LEU A 125 -20.54 23.47 13.33
CA LEU A 125 -21.10 23.66 14.67
C LEU A 125 -19.99 24.12 15.62
N PRO A 126 -20.26 25.10 16.52
CA PRO A 126 -19.32 25.48 17.57
C PRO A 126 -19.22 24.39 18.66
N ARG A 127 -18.13 24.39 19.44
CA ARG A 127 -17.91 23.45 20.58
C ARG A 127 -19.04 23.45 21.60
N SER A 128 -19.73 24.58 21.76
CA SER A 128 -20.91 24.75 22.63
C SER A 128 -22.17 24.04 22.12
N HIS A 129 -22.21 23.64 20.84
CA HIS A 129 -23.36 22.97 20.27
C HIS A 129 -23.43 21.51 20.74
N PRO A 130 -24.58 21.00 21.21
CA PRO A 130 -24.68 19.65 21.79
C PRO A 130 -24.33 18.53 20.79
N ARG A 131 -24.42 18.80 19.49
CA ARG A 131 -24.07 17.86 18.40
C ARG A 131 -22.66 18.05 17.82
N HIS A 132 -21.82 18.86 18.46
CA HIS A 132 -20.42 18.97 18.05
C HIS A 132 -19.73 17.61 18.20
N LEU A 133 -18.94 17.14 17.22
CA LEU A 133 -18.42 15.77 17.26
C LEU A 133 -17.55 15.51 18.50
N LEU A 134 -16.74 16.48 18.91
CA LEU A 134 -15.92 16.35 20.13
C LEU A 134 -16.73 16.34 21.45
N ASN A 135 -18.06 16.48 21.39
CA ASN A 135 -18.93 16.32 22.55
C ASN A 135 -19.48 14.89 22.67
N PHE A 136 -19.23 14.01 21.70
CA PHE A 136 -19.49 12.58 21.88
C PHE A 136 -18.52 11.99 22.92
N PRO A 137 -18.95 10.95 23.66
CA PRO A 137 -18.06 10.20 24.54
C PRO A 137 -16.81 9.69 23.81
N GLN A 138 -15.67 9.62 24.50
CA GLN A 138 -14.40 9.19 23.92
C GLN A 138 -14.52 7.84 23.22
N GLU A 139 -15.27 6.88 23.79
CA GLU A 139 -15.51 5.57 23.19
C GLU A 139 -16.14 5.62 21.79
N ILE A 140 -17.00 6.61 21.53
CA ILE A 140 -17.62 6.80 20.22
C ILE A 140 -16.62 7.42 19.25
N LEU A 141 -15.83 8.39 19.73
CA LEU A 141 -14.74 8.98 18.94
C LEU A 141 -13.70 7.92 18.55
N ASP A 142 -13.32 7.05 19.47
CA ASP A 142 -12.37 5.96 19.26
C ASP A 142 -12.89 4.98 18.22
N LYS A 143 -14.19 4.65 18.25
CA LYS A 143 -14.82 3.83 17.21
C LYS A 143 -14.82 4.51 15.85
N ILE A 144 -15.13 5.81 15.79
CA ILE A 144 -15.14 6.56 14.53
C ILE A 144 -13.72 6.63 13.96
N ILE A 145 -12.75 7.07 14.76
CA ILE A 145 -11.36 7.25 14.32
C ILE A 145 -10.73 5.89 13.99
N GLY A 146 -10.92 4.89 14.86
CA GLY A 146 -10.45 3.53 14.67
C GLY A 146 -10.97 2.91 13.37
N TYR A 147 -12.26 3.07 13.06
CA TYR A 147 -12.84 2.58 11.80
C TYR A 147 -12.24 3.23 10.54
N ASN A 148 -11.74 4.46 10.66
CA ASN A 148 -11.13 5.19 9.55
C ASN A 148 -9.63 4.95 9.43
N LEU A 149 -8.92 4.58 10.51
CA LEU A 149 -7.45 4.59 10.55
C LEU A 149 -6.81 3.25 10.86
N ILE A 150 -7.56 2.30 11.40
CA ILE A 150 -7.07 0.98 11.79
C ILE A 150 -7.63 -0.06 10.83
N VAL A 151 -6.73 -0.87 10.31
CA VAL A 151 -7.04 -2.03 9.47
C VAL A 151 -7.20 -3.24 10.39
N GLY A 152 -8.31 -3.96 10.24
CA GLY A 152 -8.53 -5.20 10.99
C GLY A 152 -7.43 -6.22 10.71
N GLU A 153 -7.09 -7.04 11.72
CA GLU A 153 -6.06 -8.08 11.59
C GLU A 153 -6.35 -9.08 10.47
N ASP A 154 -7.64 -9.30 10.18
CA ASP A 154 -8.17 -10.14 9.11
C ASP A 154 -7.97 -9.54 7.71
N VAL A 155 -7.87 -8.21 7.62
CA VAL A 155 -7.69 -7.48 6.35
C VAL A 155 -6.22 -7.40 5.95
N GLY A 156 -5.31 -7.38 6.93
CA GLY A 156 -3.87 -7.52 6.73
C GLY A 156 -3.06 -6.27 7.06
N SER A 157 -1.99 -6.04 6.29
CA SER A 157 -1.03 -4.95 6.55
C SER A 157 -1.30 -3.72 5.66
N ILE A 158 -0.71 -2.59 6.00
CA ILE A 158 -0.73 -1.36 5.19
C ILE A 158 0.55 -1.28 4.36
N ALA A 159 0.45 -1.06 3.07
CA ALA A 159 1.58 -0.69 2.21
C ALA A 159 1.53 0.83 1.93
N PRO A 160 2.39 1.65 2.55
CA PRO A 160 2.49 3.07 2.23
C PRO A 160 3.03 3.28 0.82
N ARG A 161 2.34 4.07 0.01
CA ARG A 161 2.85 4.57 -1.28
C ARG A 161 3.28 6.01 -1.08
N ALA A 162 4.49 6.17 -0.57
CA ALA A 162 5.11 7.45 -0.25
C ALA A 162 5.83 8.10 -1.46
N MET A 163 6.01 7.34 -2.55
CA MET A 163 6.66 7.82 -3.76
C MET A 163 5.67 8.59 -4.62
N THR A 164 6.04 9.83 -4.92
CA THR A 164 5.36 10.69 -5.87
C THR A 164 6.25 10.84 -7.09
N SER A 165 5.69 10.64 -8.29
CA SER A 165 6.32 10.95 -9.58
C SER A 165 5.51 12.06 -10.22
N ASN A 166 6.15 12.99 -10.92
CA ASN A 166 5.45 14.01 -11.70
C ASN A 166 5.55 13.79 -13.21
N LYS A 167 5.96 12.59 -13.61
CA LYS A 167 5.90 12.13 -14.99
C LYS A 167 4.43 11.98 -15.41
N LYS A 168 4.04 12.62 -16.52
CA LYS A 168 2.63 12.71 -16.98
C LYS A 168 1.87 11.38 -17.04
N SER A 169 2.55 10.26 -17.31
CA SER A 169 1.96 8.92 -17.40
C SER A 169 1.88 8.16 -16.08
N ASP A 170 2.63 8.56 -15.07
CA ASP A 170 2.89 7.79 -13.85
C ASP A 170 2.69 8.64 -12.58
N TYR A 171 1.95 9.75 -12.69
CA TYR A 171 1.68 10.62 -11.55
C TYR A 171 0.81 9.91 -10.51
N GLN A 172 1.28 9.93 -9.26
CA GLN A 172 0.55 9.38 -8.12
C GLN A 172 0.84 10.25 -6.88
N GLU A 173 -0.21 10.63 -6.15
CA GLU A 173 -0.07 11.25 -4.82
C GLU A 173 0.24 10.18 -3.77
N ALA A 174 0.82 10.62 -2.66
CA ALA A 174 1.08 9.74 -1.54
C ALA A 174 -0.23 9.22 -0.92
N HIS A 175 -0.33 7.91 -0.69
CA HIS A 175 -1.52 7.27 -0.13
C HIS A 175 -1.19 5.95 0.57
N TYR A 176 -2.17 5.41 1.29
CA TYR A 176 -2.09 4.07 1.91
C TYR A 176 -2.86 3.05 1.08
N GLN A 177 -2.28 1.85 0.91
CA GLN A 177 -2.93 0.70 0.29
C GLN A 177 -2.97 -0.47 1.27
N ILE A 178 -3.85 -1.45 1.03
CA ILE A 178 -3.71 -2.75 1.68
C ILE A 178 -2.44 -3.39 1.13
N GLY A 179 -1.46 -3.58 2.01
CA GLY A 179 -0.41 -4.55 1.83
C GLY A 179 -1.00 -5.94 1.92
N ARG A 180 -1.60 -6.40 0.81
CA ARG A 180 -1.90 -7.81 0.67
C ARG A 180 -0.54 -8.52 0.47
N PRO A 181 -0.26 -9.65 1.16
CA PRO A 181 0.74 -10.57 0.63
C PRO A 181 0.41 -10.81 -0.85
N PRO A 182 1.41 -10.94 -1.73
CA PRO A 182 1.21 -10.97 -3.18
C PRO A 182 -0.01 -11.83 -3.53
N TYR A 183 -0.97 -11.23 -4.22
CA TYR A 183 -2.30 -11.77 -4.43
C TYR A 183 -2.25 -13.26 -4.86
N PRO A 184 -2.89 -14.17 -4.10
CA PRO A 184 -2.82 -15.63 -4.26
C PRO A 184 -3.96 -16.19 -5.16
N GLY A 185 -4.30 -15.52 -6.26
CA GLY A 185 -5.38 -15.95 -7.14
C GLY A 185 -4.89 -16.55 -8.45
N PRO A 186 -5.58 -17.57 -8.99
CA PRO A 186 -5.50 -17.89 -10.41
C PRO A 186 -5.78 -16.63 -11.24
N VAL A 187 -4.97 -16.35 -12.25
CA VAL A 187 -5.44 -15.52 -13.37
C VAL A 187 -6.50 -16.41 -14.03
N HIS A 188 -7.75 -16.32 -13.56
CA HIS A 188 -8.84 -17.09 -14.13
C HIS A 188 -8.76 -16.97 -15.65
N GLN A 189 -8.56 -18.10 -16.34
CA GLN A 189 -8.63 -18.16 -17.81
C GLN A 189 -10.02 -17.73 -18.33
N ASP A 190 -11.00 -17.60 -17.44
CA ASP A 190 -12.34 -17.06 -17.68
C ASP A 190 -12.39 -15.52 -17.67
N LEU A 191 -11.29 -14.84 -17.32
CA LEU A 191 -11.17 -13.42 -17.62
C LEU A 191 -11.08 -13.29 -19.14
N PRO A 192 -12.00 -12.55 -19.80
CA PRO A 192 -11.91 -12.35 -21.23
C PRO A 192 -10.49 -11.88 -21.57
N ARG A 193 -9.90 -12.40 -22.66
CA ARG A 193 -8.51 -12.25 -23.17
C ARG A 193 -7.86 -10.85 -23.10
N ASN A 194 -8.55 -9.84 -22.58
CA ASN A 194 -8.05 -8.57 -22.09
C ASN A 194 -7.48 -8.63 -20.65
N GLY A 195 -7.42 -9.80 -20.00
CA GLY A 195 -7.02 -9.98 -18.58
C GLY A 195 -5.59 -9.56 -18.20
N TYR A 196 -4.66 -9.47 -19.15
CA TYR A 196 -3.32 -8.89 -18.88
C TYR A 196 -3.33 -7.36 -18.80
N ARG A 197 -4.41 -6.71 -19.23
CA ARG A 197 -4.59 -5.29 -19.00
C ARG A 197 -5.04 -4.98 -17.58
N VAL A 198 -5.47 -5.92 -16.74
CA VAL A 198 -6.02 -5.56 -15.41
C VAL A 198 -4.95 -5.14 -14.41
N TYR A 199 -3.72 -5.68 -14.48
CA TYR A 199 -2.62 -5.19 -13.63
C TYR A 199 -2.05 -3.87 -14.13
N ALA A 200 -1.92 -3.70 -15.45
CA ALA A 200 -1.50 -2.43 -16.05
C ALA A 200 -2.60 -1.36 -16.04
N PHE A 201 -3.88 -1.75 -15.93
CA PHE A 201 -5.00 -0.84 -15.71
C PHE A 201 -5.24 -0.59 -14.23
N ALA A 202 -4.93 -1.48 -13.28
CA ALA A 202 -4.98 -1.15 -11.85
C ALA A 202 -3.90 -0.11 -11.47
N GLU A 203 -2.72 -0.17 -12.11
CA GLU A 203 -1.70 0.87 -11.99
C GLU A 203 -2.06 2.17 -12.72
N LYS A 204 -2.90 2.10 -13.77
CA LYS A 204 -3.34 3.26 -14.58
C LYS A 204 -4.72 3.82 -14.17
N TYR A 205 -5.47 3.05 -13.38
CA TYR A 205 -6.82 3.26 -12.88
C TYR A 205 -6.97 2.43 -11.59
N HIS A 206 -6.83 3.12 -10.46
CA HIS A 206 -7.35 2.74 -9.12
C HIS A 206 -6.48 1.93 -8.17
N PRO A 207 -5.66 2.63 -7.37
CA PRO A 207 -5.00 2.06 -6.21
C PRO A 207 -5.87 1.95 -4.94
N SER A 208 -7.16 2.29 -4.99
CA SER A 208 -8.05 2.31 -3.82
C SER A 208 -9.19 1.28 -3.83
N ILE A 209 -9.26 0.42 -4.85
CA ILE A 209 -10.32 -0.57 -4.97
C ILE A 209 -9.68 -1.96 -4.92
N GLY A 210 -9.73 -2.59 -3.75
CA GLY A 210 -9.34 -3.99 -3.57
C GLY A 210 -10.33 -4.93 -4.27
N ILE A 211 -10.34 -4.94 -5.59
CA ILE A 211 -11.22 -5.85 -6.34
C ILE A 211 -10.67 -7.27 -6.18
N PHE A 212 -11.58 -8.18 -5.86
CA PHE A 212 -11.50 -9.64 -5.75
C PHE A 212 -11.27 -10.22 -4.35
N GLY A 213 -12.28 -11.00 -3.92
CA GLY A 213 -12.28 -11.91 -2.78
C GLY A 213 -13.04 -11.38 -1.56
N ASP A 214 -14.33 -11.70 -1.49
CA ASP A 214 -15.17 -11.95 -0.30
C ASP A 214 -15.23 -10.95 0.88
N THR A 215 -14.51 -9.82 0.85
CA THR A 215 -14.40 -8.89 2.00
C THR A 215 -15.23 -7.60 1.85
N PHE A 216 -15.93 -7.40 0.73
CA PHE A 216 -16.75 -6.19 0.53
C PHE A 216 -18.11 -6.22 1.22
N PHE A 217 -18.57 -7.37 1.74
CA PHE A 217 -19.86 -7.46 2.42
C PHE A 217 -19.82 -7.08 3.92
N GLU A 218 -18.65 -6.85 4.51
CA GLU A 218 -18.55 -6.53 5.94
C GLU A 218 -18.55 -5.04 6.29
N ARG A 219 -18.82 -4.14 5.33
CA ARG A 219 -19.18 -2.75 5.64
C ARG A 219 -20.65 -2.43 5.37
N GLY A 220 -21.55 -3.38 5.72
CA GLY A 220 -22.98 -3.17 5.95
C GLY A 220 -23.80 -2.48 4.85
N GLN A 221 -25.10 -2.31 5.07
CA GLN A 221 -25.97 -1.56 4.15
C GLN A 221 -25.55 -0.07 3.96
N GLN A 222 -24.66 0.44 4.81
CA GLN A 222 -24.23 1.85 4.85
C GLN A 222 -23.29 2.25 3.71
N SER A 223 -22.73 1.27 2.98
CA SER A 223 -21.82 1.51 1.85
C SER A 223 -22.52 1.55 0.49
N ILE A 224 -23.84 1.33 0.44
CA ILE A 224 -24.64 1.38 -0.78
C ILE A 224 -25.60 2.56 -0.71
N LYS A 225 -25.42 3.55 -1.58
CA LYS A 225 -26.42 4.59 -1.79
C LYS A 225 -27.58 3.98 -2.56
N LYS A 226 -28.78 4.04 -1.97
CA LYS A 226 -30.04 3.74 -2.65
C LYS A 226 -30.72 5.05 -3.00
N SER A 227 -31.09 5.21 -4.27
CA SER A 227 -31.87 6.36 -4.74
C SER A 227 -33.15 5.85 -5.37
N GLU A 228 -34.29 6.30 -4.87
CA GLU A 228 -35.59 6.02 -5.48
C GLU A 228 -35.82 7.00 -6.62
N LEU A 229 -36.03 6.46 -7.81
CA LEU A 229 -36.18 7.20 -9.05
C LEU A 229 -37.36 6.66 -9.85
N SER A 230 -37.72 7.31 -10.95
CA SER A 230 -38.79 6.86 -11.86
C SER A 230 -38.43 7.18 -13.30
N ASP A 231 -38.81 6.27 -14.20
CA ASP A 231 -38.73 6.44 -15.65
C ASP A 231 -40.12 6.20 -16.28
N GLU A 232 -40.20 6.18 -17.62
CA GLU A 232 -41.44 5.95 -18.37
C GLU A 232 -42.13 4.60 -18.06
N VAL A 233 -41.39 3.63 -17.50
CA VAL A 233 -41.88 2.29 -17.14
C VAL A 233 -42.28 2.21 -15.65
N GLY A 234 -41.97 3.24 -14.86
CA GLY A 234 -42.40 3.41 -13.46
C GLY A 234 -41.25 3.59 -12.47
N PRO A 235 -41.47 3.31 -11.17
CA PRO A 235 -40.43 3.49 -10.15
C PRO A 235 -39.32 2.44 -10.27
N TYR A 236 -38.11 2.83 -9.86
CA TYR A 236 -36.96 1.95 -9.73
C TYR A 236 -36.00 2.43 -8.64
N ILE A 237 -35.17 1.52 -8.13
CA ILE A 237 -34.13 1.81 -7.14
C ILE A 237 -32.77 1.75 -7.81
N GLN A 238 -32.07 2.88 -7.81
CA GLN A 238 -30.67 2.94 -8.20
C GLN A 238 -29.77 2.59 -7.02
N LEU A 239 -28.90 1.61 -7.23
CA LEU A 239 -27.87 1.20 -6.28
C LEU A 239 -26.51 1.69 -6.77
N GLN A 240 -25.73 2.31 -5.89
CA GLN A 240 -24.34 2.69 -6.15
C GLN A 240 -23.50 2.38 -4.93
N ASN A 241 -22.35 1.71 -5.10
CA ASN A 241 -21.41 1.61 -3.98
C ASN A 241 -20.77 2.98 -3.73
N ILE A 242 -20.58 3.31 -2.47
CA ILE A 242 -19.75 4.43 -2.06
C ILE A 242 -18.36 3.85 -1.78
N LEU A 243 -17.44 4.05 -2.73
CA LEU A 243 -16.06 3.61 -2.61
C LEU A 243 -15.30 4.57 -1.70
N ARG A 244 -15.03 4.11 -0.47
CA ARG A 244 -14.21 4.80 0.51
C ARG A 244 -12.82 4.18 0.55
N PRO A 245 -11.76 4.96 0.82
CA PRO A 245 -10.47 4.36 1.09
C PRO A 245 -10.60 3.54 2.37
N MET A 246 -9.84 2.46 2.43
CA MET A 246 -9.83 1.63 3.63
C MET A 246 -9.24 2.39 4.83
N ILE A 247 -8.24 3.23 4.57
CA ILE A 247 -7.73 4.21 5.53
C ILE A 247 -8.04 5.60 5.02
N ASP A 248 -8.81 6.35 5.79
CA ASP A 248 -9.09 7.75 5.54
C ASP A 248 -8.38 8.64 6.57
N ALA A 249 -7.11 8.94 6.31
CA ALA A 249 -6.32 9.88 7.11
C ALA A 249 -6.81 11.34 6.97
N SER A 250 -7.72 11.66 6.04
CA SER A 250 -8.24 13.04 5.93
C SER A 250 -8.98 13.49 7.18
N CYS A 251 -9.52 12.54 7.97
CA CYS A 251 -10.15 12.83 9.25
C CYS A 251 -9.16 13.42 10.27
N LEU A 252 -7.86 13.17 10.13
CA LEU A 252 -6.82 13.78 10.98
C LEU A 252 -6.76 15.29 10.82
N ARG A 253 -7.16 15.82 9.65
CA ARG A 253 -7.24 17.27 9.39
C ARG A 253 -8.41 17.93 10.12
N ALA A 254 -9.37 17.13 10.59
CA ALA A 254 -10.61 17.66 11.14
C ALA A 254 -10.38 18.40 12.46
N CYS A 255 -9.47 17.95 13.32
CA CYS A 255 -8.97 18.74 14.45
C CYS A 255 -7.70 18.27 15.11
N ARG A 256 -7.09 19.12 15.95
CA ARG A 256 -5.88 18.76 16.73
C ARG A 256 -6.11 17.52 17.58
N ALA A 257 -7.29 17.36 18.16
CA ALA A 257 -7.61 16.16 18.94
C ALA A 257 -7.60 14.90 18.05
N PHE A 258 -8.23 14.97 16.87
CA PHE A 258 -8.24 13.88 15.88
C PHE A 258 -6.85 13.62 15.33
N HIS A 259 -6.08 14.67 15.04
CA HIS A 259 -4.70 14.56 14.60
C HIS A 259 -3.87 13.82 15.64
N ASN A 260 -3.84 14.29 16.90
CA ASN A 260 -2.99 13.72 17.93
C ASN A 260 -3.38 12.27 18.25
N TYR A 261 -4.67 12.02 18.48
CA TYR A 261 -5.15 10.70 18.84
C TYR A 261 -5.17 9.73 17.64
N GLY A 262 -5.59 10.21 16.47
CA GLY A 262 -5.64 9.42 15.26
C GLY A 262 -4.27 9.11 14.66
N THR A 263 -3.26 9.98 14.83
CA THR A 263 -1.87 9.69 14.45
C THR A 263 -1.32 8.50 15.23
N GLU A 264 -1.54 8.48 16.56
CA GLU A 264 -1.24 7.32 17.40
C GLU A 264 -1.96 6.09 16.86
N MET A 265 -3.26 6.17 16.57
CA MET A 265 -4.00 5.04 16.03
C MET A 265 -3.44 4.51 14.69
N LEU A 266 -3.16 5.41 13.76
CA LEU A 266 -2.67 5.07 12.43
C LEU A 266 -1.30 4.38 12.50
N TYR A 267 -0.34 4.92 13.25
CA TYR A 267 1.03 4.40 13.23
C TYR A 267 1.29 3.31 14.27
N ARG A 268 0.58 3.32 15.40
CA ARG A 268 0.80 2.36 16.49
C ARG A 268 0.06 1.04 16.30
N HIS A 269 -1.18 1.09 15.80
CA HIS A 269 -2.06 -0.08 15.78
C HIS A 269 -2.09 -0.81 14.44
N ASN A 270 -1.37 -0.32 13.44
CA ASN A 270 -1.29 -0.98 12.15
C ASN A 270 0.09 -1.64 11.92
N THR A 271 0.08 -2.69 11.11
CA THR A 271 1.30 -3.29 10.57
C THR A 271 1.61 -2.66 9.22
N PHE A 272 2.81 -2.10 9.06
CA PHE A 272 3.25 -1.56 7.77
C PHE A 272 4.12 -2.56 7.01
N THR A 273 3.83 -2.77 5.73
CA THR A 273 4.57 -3.69 4.87
C THR A 273 5.33 -3.01 3.75
N PHE A 274 6.51 -3.54 3.46
CA PHE A 274 7.40 -3.07 2.40
C PHE A 274 7.97 -4.26 1.63
N ASP A 275 7.98 -4.15 0.31
CA ASP A 275 8.75 -5.06 -0.54
C ASP A 275 10.17 -4.51 -0.73
N ILE A 276 11.15 -5.36 -0.44
CA ILE A 276 12.58 -5.11 -0.53
C ILE A 276 13.09 -5.33 -1.97
N SER A 277 12.24 -5.86 -2.86
CA SER A 277 12.63 -6.14 -4.23
C SER A 277 13.11 -4.88 -4.97
N THR A 278 14.22 -5.06 -5.68
CA THR A 278 14.94 -4.07 -6.49
C THR A 278 14.04 -3.08 -7.21
N TYR A 279 14.18 -1.80 -6.88
CA TYR A 279 13.79 -0.74 -7.78
C TYR A 279 14.76 -0.67 -8.96
N ARG A 280 14.58 -1.56 -9.94
CA ARG A 280 15.36 -1.61 -11.20
C ARG A 280 15.26 -0.34 -12.05
N ASN A 281 14.38 0.59 -11.69
CA ASN A 281 14.13 1.82 -12.42
C ASN A 281 13.98 3.00 -11.46
N SER A 282 15.07 3.28 -10.73
CA SER A 282 15.28 4.48 -9.91
C SER A 282 14.72 5.77 -10.54
N ARG A 283 14.92 5.94 -11.85
CA ARG A 283 14.53 7.16 -12.57
C ARG A 283 13.04 7.31 -12.89
N LYS A 284 12.24 6.23 -12.85
CA LYS A 284 10.81 6.33 -13.22
C LYS A 284 9.98 7.09 -12.18
N TYR A 285 10.46 7.11 -10.94
CA TYR A 285 9.70 7.58 -9.78
C TYR A 285 10.28 8.85 -9.14
N MET A 286 11.27 9.50 -9.77
CA MET A 286 11.78 10.79 -9.30
C MET A 286 10.83 11.93 -9.70
N ILE A 287 10.70 12.93 -8.83
CA ILE A 287 10.11 14.22 -9.22
C ILE A 287 11.18 15.04 -9.92
N TYR A 288 10.80 15.65 -11.04
CA TYR A 288 11.61 16.63 -11.75
C TYR A 288 10.97 18.00 -11.62
N ASP A 289 11.76 19.03 -11.32
CA ASP A 289 11.39 20.43 -11.51
C ASP A 289 12.11 21.01 -12.73
N GLN A 290 11.91 22.30 -13.01
CA GLN A 290 12.51 22.97 -14.17
C GLN A 290 14.06 22.93 -14.13
N ASP A 291 14.65 22.76 -12.96
CA ASP A 291 16.10 22.73 -12.74
C ASP A 291 16.69 21.31 -12.78
N GLY A 292 15.85 20.27 -12.81
CA GLY A 292 16.27 18.87 -12.89
C GLY A 292 15.52 17.95 -11.91
N PRO A 293 16.05 16.75 -11.60
CA PRO A 293 15.46 15.92 -10.57
C PRO A 293 15.54 16.64 -9.21
N ARG A 294 14.45 16.64 -8.43
CA ARG A 294 14.43 17.28 -7.11
C ARG A 294 15.52 16.69 -6.23
N SER A 295 15.61 15.36 -6.15
CA SER A 295 16.63 14.66 -5.37
C SER A 295 17.90 14.39 -6.19
N SER A 296 19.06 14.37 -5.52
CA SER A 296 20.35 14.02 -6.12
C SER A 296 20.33 12.62 -6.75
N SER A 297 20.01 12.52 -8.04
CA SER A 297 19.99 11.25 -8.78
C SER A 297 21.38 10.61 -8.93
N THR A 298 22.42 11.28 -8.42
CA THR A 298 23.83 10.91 -8.54
C THR A 298 24.29 9.96 -7.43
N VAL A 299 23.64 9.98 -6.26
CA VAL A 299 24.00 9.09 -5.15
C VAL A 299 23.25 7.77 -5.31
N LEU A 300 23.96 6.76 -5.80
CA LEU A 300 23.46 5.39 -5.90
C LEU A 300 23.21 4.82 -4.51
N LYS A 301 22.32 3.82 -4.45
CA LYS A 301 22.13 3.07 -3.22
C LYS A 301 23.47 2.41 -2.87
N PRO A 302 23.91 2.45 -1.60
CA PRO A 302 25.11 1.76 -1.18
C PRO A 302 24.96 0.26 -1.50
N ASP A 303 25.63 -0.21 -2.55
CA ASP A 303 25.61 -1.61 -2.97
C ASP A 303 26.94 -2.25 -2.57
N ARG A 304 26.84 -3.40 -1.91
CA ARG A 304 28.01 -4.22 -1.58
C ARG A 304 28.54 -4.96 -2.82
N HIS A 305 27.85 -4.90 -3.95
CA HIS A 305 28.19 -5.51 -5.23
C HIS A 305 28.53 -4.48 -6.31
N THR A 306 29.69 -3.86 -6.20
CA THR A 306 30.32 -3.15 -7.33
C THR A 306 30.90 -4.19 -8.31
N GLU A 307 30.06 -4.72 -9.20
CA GLU A 307 30.49 -5.62 -10.29
C GLU A 307 31.43 -4.96 -11.31
N ASN A 308 31.61 -3.63 -11.27
CA ASN A 308 32.40 -2.91 -12.28
C ASN A 308 33.75 -2.35 -11.79
N VAL A 309 34.09 -2.42 -10.50
CA VAL A 309 35.34 -1.81 -10.00
C VAL A 309 36.01 -2.62 -8.89
N GLY A 310 35.95 -3.95 -8.88
CA GLY A 310 36.86 -4.82 -8.08
C GLY A 310 36.98 -4.56 -6.56
N VAL A 311 36.21 -3.64 -5.99
CA VAL A 311 36.34 -3.12 -4.64
C VAL A 311 34.99 -3.35 -4.00
N LEU A 312 34.92 -4.35 -3.12
CA LEU A 312 33.89 -4.41 -2.09
C LEU A 312 33.96 -3.08 -1.35
N GLN A 313 32.91 -2.26 -1.41
CA GLN A 313 32.85 -1.10 -0.53
C GLN A 313 33.03 -1.60 0.91
N PRO A 314 34.05 -1.15 1.65
CA PRO A 314 34.26 -1.56 3.02
C PRO A 314 32.99 -1.27 3.84
N TYR A 315 32.60 -2.20 4.72
CA TYR A 315 31.38 -2.08 5.53
C TYR A 315 31.27 -0.73 6.27
N ASN A 316 32.41 -0.13 6.62
CA ASN A 316 32.48 1.16 7.29
C ASN A 316 32.06 2.32 6.39
N GLU A 317 32.46 2.34 5.12
CA GLU A 317 32.07 3.39 4.17
C GLU A 317 30.57 3.32 3.85
N TRP A 318 30.08 2.10 3.60
CA TRP A 318 28.65 1.82 3.44
C TRP A 318 27.83 2.31 4.64
N LEU A 319 28.30 2.03 5.87
CA LEU A 319 27.61 2.44 7.09
C LEU A 319 27.60 3.95 7.28
N VAL A 320 28.65 4.65 6.85
CA VAL A 320 28.72 6.12 6.88
C VAL A 320 27.65 6.73 5.98
N GLU A 321 27.47 6.21 4.76
CA GLU A 321 26.42 6.68 3.84
C GLU A 321 25.01 6.46 4.41
N VAL A 322 24.75 5.26 4.94
CA VAL A 322 23.46 4.94 5.58
C VAL A 322 23.19 5.85 6.78
N LYS A 323 24.19 6.10 7.63
CA LYS A 323 24.07 7.04 8.77
C LYS A 323 23.86 8.49 8.32
N GLY A 324 24.46 8.88 7.19
CA GLY A 324 24.22 10.18 6.56
C GLY A 324 22.73 10.37 6.23
N VAL A 325 22.11 9.38 5.59
CA VAL A 325 20.67 9.42 5.27
C VAL A 325 19.79 9.36 6.52
N VAL A 326 20.12 8.54 7.52
CA VAL A 326 19.40 8.57 8.81
C VAL A 326 19.41 9.98 9.41
N SER A 327 20.54 10.68 9.33
CA SER A 327 20.67 12.07 9.81
C SER A 327 19.80 13.03 9.00
N GLN A 328 19.77 12.90 7.66
CA GLN A 328 18.88 13.66 6.78
C GLN A 328 17.40 13.47 7.16
N VAL A 329 16.98 12.24 7.45
CA VAL A 329 15.61 11.92 7.90
C VAL A 329 15.31 12.56 9.26
N LYS A 330 16.22 12.44 10.24
CA LYS A 330 16.06 13.06 11.57
C LYS A 330 15.95 14.59 11.47
N GLN A 331 16.73 15.20 10.59
CA GLN A 331 16.75 16.65 10.39
C GLN A 331 15.59 17.15 9.52
N SER A 332 14.84 16.27 8.87
CA SER A 332 13.79 16.63 7.91
C SER A 332 14.31 17.61 6.85
N VAL A 333 15.47 17.30 6.25
CA VAL A 333 16.05 18.09 5.16
C VAL A 333 15.07 18.23 4.00
N SER A 334 15.28 19.22 3.12
CA SER A 334 14.47 19.35 1.91
C SER A 334 14.47 18.05 1.11
N ASP A 335 13.37 17.75 0.42
CA ASP A 335 13.31 16.59 -0.48
C ASP A 335 14.37 16.67 -1.58
N LYS A 336 14.86 17.89 -1.86
CA LYS A 336 15.98 18.14 -2.77
C LYS A 336 17.34 17.67 -2.25
N ASP A 337 17.54 17.78 -0.94
CA ASP A 337 18.79 17.44 -0.27
C ASP A 337 18.83 15.96 0.18
N LEU A 338 17.68 15.27 0.15
CA LEU A 338 17.60 13.85 0.44
C LEU A 338 18.36 13.05 -0.62
N ALA A 339 19.18 12.10 -0.19
CA ALA A 339 19.93 11.22 -1.09
C ALA A 339 19.00 10.52 -2.10
N GLY A 340 19.42 10.47 -3.38
CA GLY A 340 18.66 9.88 -4.50
C GLY A 340 18.06 8.51 -4.21
N TRP A 341 18.87 7.60 -3.70
CA TRP A 341 18.42 6.26 -3.37
C TRP A 341 17.42 6.23 -2.21
N ALA A 342 17.57 7.11 -1.22
CA ALA A 342 16.69 7.19 -0.05
C ALA A 342 15.31 7.75 -0.44
N TYR A 343 15.28 8.65 -1.42
CA TYR A 343 14.05 9.14 -2.03
C TYR A 343 13.27 8.02 -2.73
N GLN A 344 13.97 7.10 -3.37
CA GLN A 344 13.39 6.03 -4.19
C GLN A 344 13.04 4.78 -3.39
N ASP A 345 13.67 4.59 -2.24
CA ASP A 345 13.42 3.44 -1.37
C ASP A 345 12.09 3.61 -0.62
N PRO A 346 11.09 2.72 -0.78
CA PRO A 346 9.76 2.92 -0.20
C PRO A 346 9.75 2.99 1.32
N PHE A 347 10.61 2.22 1.98
CA PHE A 347 10.66 2.19 3.44
C PHE A 347 11.32 3.47 3.96
N VAL A 348 12.48 3.83 3.41
CA VAL A 348 13.19 5.05 3.83
C VAL A 348 12.36 6.29 3.49
N ARG A 349 11.74 6.34 2.30
CA ARG A 349 10.86 7.45 1.90
C ARG A 349 9.63 7.55 2.78
N PHE A 350 9.05 6.42 3.21
CA PHE A 350 7.96 6.42 4.18
C PHE A 350 8.40 7.04 5.51
N LEU A 351 9.52 6.58 6.07
CA LEU A 351 10.05 7.13 7.32
C LEU A 351 10.36 8.63 7.22
N TYR A 352 10.93 9.06 6.09
CA TYR A 352 11.14 10.47 5.78
C TYR A 352 9.82 11.25 5.77
N ASN A 353 8.81 10.74 5.07
CA ASN A 353 7.52 11.43 4.90
C ASN A 353 6.72 11.55 6.21
N ILE A 354 6.75 10.55 7.08
CA ILE A 354 6.02 10.61 8.36
C ILE A 354 6.84 11.36 9.44
N GLY A 355 8.15 11.42 9.27
CA GLY A 355 9.08 12.05 10.19
C GLY A 355 9.38 11.20 11.44
N PRO A 356 10.43 11.57 12.19
CA PRO A 356 10.94 10.77 13.30
C PRO A 356 9.94 10.59 14.45
N GLU A 357 9.11 11.58 14.75
CA GLU A 357 8.14 11.47 15.86
C GLU A 357 7.06 10.41 15.58
N ASN A 358 6.54 10.37 14.35
CA ASN A 358 5.56 9.35 13.97
C ASN A 358 6.22 7.99 13.78
N ALA A 359 7.48 7.94 13.31
CA ALA A 359 8.22 6.70 13.18
C ALA A 359 8.43 5.98 14.54
N LYS A 360 8.58 6.73 15.64
CA LYS A 360 8.64 6.16 17.00
C LYS A 360 7.37 5.42 17.40
N LEU A 361 6.22 5.75 16.82
CA LEU A 361 4.94 5.12 17.15
C LEU A 361 4.81 3.72 16.55
N ILE A 362 5.59 3.41 15.50
CA ILE A 362 5.49 2.14 14.78
C ILE A 362 5.80 0.97 15.70
N LYS A 363 4.82 0.07 15.84
CA LYS A 363 4.94 -1.17 16.62
C LYS A 363 5.18 -2.42 15.77
N SER A 364 4.72 -2.42 14.52
CA SER A 364 4.72 -3.61 13.67
C SER A 364 5.20 -3.30 12.25
N LEU A 365 6.22 -4.03 11.79
CA LEU A 365 6.76 -3.94 10.43
C LEU A 365 6.80 -5.32 9.77
N GLN A 366 6.55 -5.35 8.47
CA GLN A 366 6.63 -6.54 7.65
C GLN A 366 7.43 -6.29 6.38
N PHE A 367 8.46 -7.09 6.13
CA PHE A 367 9.28 -6.98 4.94
C PHE A 367 9.20 -8.22 4.09
N SER A 368 9.10 -8.06 2.77
CA SER A 368 9.10 -9.17 1.82
C SER A 368 10.24 -9.02 0.82
N GLY A 369 10.78 -10.12 0.30
CA GLY A 369 11.73 -10.07 -0.82
C GLY A 369 12.45 -11.38 -1.08
N THR A 370 13.37 -11.36 -2.05
CA THR A 370 14.11 -12.56 -2.48
C THR A 370 15.54 -12.53 -1.97
N MET A 371 15.96 -13.62 -1.33
CA MET A 371 17.36 -13.81 -0.93
C MET A 371 18.20 -14.14 -2.17
N LYS A 372 19.01 -13.19 -2.64
CA LYS A 372 19.95 -13.43 -3.74
C LYS A 372 21.12 -14.27 -3.24
N THR A 373 21.31 -15.43 -3.87
CA THR A 373 22.35 -16.41 -3.53
C THR A 373 23.31 -16.68 -4.68
N HIS A 374 23.05 -16.07 -5.84
CA HIS A 374 23.92 -16.14 -7.02
C HIS A 374 24.75 -14.89 -7.22
N ARG A 375 25.96 -15.08 -7.77
CA ARG A 375 26.71 -14.00 -8.43
C ARG A 375 26.23 -13.90 -9.86
N CYS A 376 25.98 -12.68 -10.27
CA CYS A 376 25.58 -12.31 -11.61
C CYS A 376 26.86 -12.12 -12.44
N ASP A 377 27.04 -12.89 -13.52
CA ASP A 377 28.14 -12.64 -14.46
C ASP A 377 27.64 -11.77 -15.61
N SER A 378 27.98 -10.48 -15.60
CA SER A 378 27.58 -9.44 -16.58
C SER A 378 27.58 -9.91 -18.05
N GLN A 379 28.43 -10.88 -18.40
CA GLN A 379 28.58 -11.39 -19.76
C GLN A 379 27.74 -12.63 -20.09
N ARG A 380 27.32 -13.43 -19.10
CA ARG A 380 26.70 -14.75 -19.32
C ARG A 380 25.23 -14.84 -18.92
N ASP A 381 24.84 -14.09 -17.91
CA ASP A 381 23.45 -14.07 -17.47
C ASP A 381 22.73 -12.90 -18.14
N HIS A 382 21.52 -13.08 -18.67
CA HIS A 382 20.77 -11.98 -19.27
C HIS A 382 20.23 -11.03 -18.17
N HIS A 383 21.11 -10.19 -17.60
CA HIS A 383 21.02 -9.36 -16.37
C HIS A 383 19.84 -8.40 -16.18
N LYS A 384 18.91 -8.34 -17.12
CA LYS A 384 17.77 -7.44 -16.99
C LYS A 384 16.78 -7.90 -15.91
N THR A 385 17.00 -9.03 -15.22
CA THR A 385 16.06 -9.58 -14.21
C THR A 385 16.61 -9.92 -12.80
N CYS A 386 17.90 -10.17 -12.59
CA CYS A 386 18.46 -10.56 -11.27
C CYS A 386 18.60 -9.43 -10.23
N GLY A 387 17.55 -9.20 -9.43
CA GLY A 387 17.40 -8.07 -8.52
C GLY A 387 18.48 -7.83 -7.44
N GLU A 388 18.32 -6.79 -6.62
CA GLU A 388 19.08 -6.61 -5.36
C GLU A 388 18.59 -7.68 -4.38
N GLY A 389 19.52 -8.25 -3.62
CA GLY A 389 19.21 -9.28 -2.65
C GLY A 389 18.60 -8.72 -1.37
N PHE A 390 17.63 -9.44 -0.82
CA PHE A 390 16.99 -9.15 0.48
C PHE A 390 18.00 -8.83 1.58
N MET A 391 19.07 -9.63 1.71
CA MET A 391 20.04 -9.49 2.79
C MET A 391 20.68 -8.10 2.85
N LEU A 392 21.20 -7.59 1.74
CA LEU A 392 21.90 -6.31 1.72
C LEU A 392 20.97 -5.14 2.05
N ASN A 393 19.80 -5.12 1.42
CA ASN A 393 18.81 -4.08 1.68
C ASN A 393 18.26 -4.13 3.10
N PHE A 394 18.05 -5.33 3.63
CA PHE A 394 17.55 -5.46 4.99
C PHE A 394 18.60 -5.02 6.03
N LEU A 395 19.90 -5.20 5.77
CA LEU A 395 20.95 -4.64 6.62
C LEU A 395 20.90 -3.11 6.65
N ILE A 396 20.58 -2.44 5.53
CA ILE A 396 20.33 -0.99 5.51
C ILE A 396 19.16 -0.68 6.43
N TYR A 397 18.04 -1.39 6.26
CA TYR A 397 16.81 -1.14 7.02
C TYR A 397 16.98 -1.36 8.52
N LEU A 398 17.81 -2.32 8.95
CA LEU A 398 18.14 -2.51 10.36
C LEU A 398 18.69 -1.23 11.01
N GLN A 399 19.49 -0.45 10.28
CA GLN A 399 20.01 0.81 10.80
C GLN A 399 18.91 1.85 10.97
N PHE A 400 17.99 1.96 10.00
CA PHE A 400 16.83 2.86 10.10
C PHE A 400 15.88 2.45 11.23
N ILE A 401 15.56 1.15 11.33
CA ILE A 401 14.68 0.61 12.38
C ILE A 401 15.23 0.95 13.76
N ARG A 402 16.53 0.71 14.00
CA ARG A 402 17.15 0.98 15.31
C ARG A 402 17.14 2.46 15.68
N GLU A 403 17.33 3.34 14.70
CA GLU A 403 17.52 4.77 14.94
C GLU A 403 16.22 5.58 14.92
N LEU A 404 15.18 5.09 14.23
CA LEU A 404 13.94 5.83 13.97
C LEU A 404 12.69 5.12 14.48
N CYS A 405 12.74 3.80 14.68
CA CYS A 405 11.62 3.01 15.20
C CYS A 405 11.97 2.35 16.55
N PRO A 406 12.37 3.12 17.58
CA PRO A 406 12.87 2.60 18.86
C PRO A 406 11.81 1.86 19.69
N HIS A 407 10.57 1.77 19.23
CA HIS A 407 9.50 1.08 19.92
C HIS A 407 8.92 -0.07 19.11
N LEU A 408 9.61 -0.51 18.04
CA LEU A 408 9.20 -1.66 17.24
C LEU A 408 9.14 -2.91 18.11
N GLU A 409 7.99 -3.58 18.12
CA GLU A 409 7.71 -4.79 18.91
C GLU A 409 7.54 -6.03 18.05
N ASN A 410 6.96 -5.90 16.86
CA ASN A 410 6.69 -7.02 15.96
C ASN A 410 7.41 -6.83 14.63
N LEU A 411 8.13 -7.86 14.19
CA LEU A 411 8.81 -7.87 12.90
C LEU A 411 8.48 -9.17 12.16
N VAL A 412 7.96 -9.04 10.94
CA VAL A 412 7.69 -10.16 10.03
C VAL A 412 8.62 -10.09 8.82
N LEU A 413 9.31 -11.19 8.53
CA LEU A 413 10.24 -11.31 7.41
C LEU A 413 9.79 -12.42 6.46
N ASN A 414 9.29 -12.03 5.30
CA ASN A 414 8.84 -12.91 4.23
C ASN A 414 9.95 -13.05 3.19
N ILE A 415 10.78 -14.10 3.33
CA ILE A 415 12.00 -14.27 2.53
C ILE A 415 11.82 -15.42 1.55
N SER A 416 11.84 -15.13 0.25
CA SER A 416 11.79 -16.15 -0.79
C SER A 416 13.20 -16.61 -1.19
N PRO A 417 13.40 -17.91 -1.50
CA PRO A 417 14.63 -18.39 -2.09
C PRO A 417 14.81 -17.83 -3.51
N ASP A 418 16.06 -17.79 -3.95
CA ASP A 418 16.45 -17.33 -5.26
C ASP A 418 15.94 -18.26 -6.36
N VAL A 419 15.33 -17.70 -7.41
CA VAL A 419 14.83 -18.46 -8.57
C VAL A 419 15.69 -18.11 -9.79
N HIS A 420 16.96 -18.53 -9.75
CA HIS A 420 17.92 -18.32 -10.83
C HIS A 420 18.09 -19.58 -11.69
N ARG A 421 18.31 -19.42 -13.00
CA ARG A 421 18.50 -20.51 -13.98
C ARG A 421 19.60 -21.51 -13.59
N ARG A 422 20.60 -21.06 -12.83
CA ARG A 422 21.67 -21.95 -12.31
C ARG A 422 21.15 -23.07 -11.39
N TYR A 423 19.96 -22.89 -10.84
CA TYR A 423 19.30 -23.83 -9.95
C TYR A 423 18.29 -24.70 -10.70
N ASP A 424 18.16 -24.56 -12.02
CA ASP A 424 17.34 -25.44 -12.85
C ASP A 424 17.76 -26.89 -12.59
N ASN A 425 16.80 -27.72 -12.16
CA ASN A 425 17.00 -29.12 -11.77
C ASN A 425 17.98 -29.35 -10.59
N LYS A 426 18.30 -28.30 -9.81
CA LYS A 426 19.20 -28.34 -8.64
C LYS A 426 18.56 -27.67 -7.42
N GLU A 427 17.37 -28.13 -7.07
CA GLU A 427 16.60 -27.60 -5.95
C GLU A 427 17.34 -27.70 -4.60
N TRP A 428 18.03 -28.82 -4.34
CA TRP A 428 18.83 -29.00 -3.13
C TRP A 428 19.90 -27.91 -2.97
N LEU A 429 20.53 -27.50 -4.07
CA LEU A 429 21.58 -26.48 -4.08
C LEU A 429 21.00 -25.09 -3.83
N ARG A 430 19.80 -24.82 -4.38
CA ARG A 430 19.04 -23.58 -4.12
C ARG A 430 18.74 -23.44 -2.63
N TRP A 431 18.18 -24.48 -2.02
CA TRP A 431 17.82 -24.46 -0.60
C TRP A 431 19.04 -24.41 0.32
N SER A 432 20.11 -25.16 0.01
CA SER A 432 21.37 -25.07 0.75
C SER A 432 21.94 -23.66 0.69
N SER A 433 22.04 -23.08 -0.52
CA SER A 433 22.56 -21.72 -0.70
C SER A 433 21.70 -20.68 0.03
N PHE A 434 20.38 -20.85 0.03
CA PHE A 434 19.44 -20.00 0.74
C PHE A 434 19.67 -20.04 2.25
N GLN A 435 19.76 -21.23 2.83
CA GLN A 435 20.03 -21.39 4.27
C GLN A 435 21.38 -20.82 4.66
N ASP A 436 22.44 -21.10 3.89
CA ASP A 436 23.80 -20.61 4.16
C ASP A 436 23.87 -19.07 4.19
N ASN A 437 23.16 -18.40 3.29
CA ASN A 437 23.08 -16.93 3.27
C ASN A 437 22.18 -16.36 4.36
N LEU A 438 21.21 -17.13 4.86
CA LEU A 438 20.32 -16.72 5.93
C LEU A 438 20.98 -16.81 7.31
N ILE A 439 21.89 -17.76 7.53
CA ILE A 439 22.54 -17.99 8.84
C ILE A 439 23.15 -16.71 9.46
N PRO A 440 23.94 -15.89 8.73
CA PRO A 440 24.52 -14.66 9.29
C PRO A 440 23.45 -13.64 9.72
N LEU A 441 22.33 -13.56 9.01
CA LEU A 441 21.21 -12.69 9.37
C LEU A 441 20.62 -13.11 10.72
N LEU A 442 20.33 -14.40 10.88
CA LEU A 442 19.68 -14.96 12.06
C LEU A 442 20.55 -14.91 13.31
N LYS A 443 21.82 -15.35 13.19
CA LYS A 443 22.72 -15.48 14.35
C LYS A 443 23.22 -14.14 14.89
N VAL A 444 23.44 -13.16 14.01
CA VAL A 444 24.18 -11.95 14.37
C VAL A 444 23.33 -10.70 14.21
N GLN A 445 22.69 -10.51 13.06
CA GLN A 445 22.18 -9.20 12.69
C GLN A 445 20.80 -8.94 13.28
N LEU A 446 19.88 -9.92 13.25
CA LEU A 446 18.55 -9.75 13.85
C LEU A 446 18.62 -9.58 15.36
N ARG A 447 19.51 -10.31 16.05
CA ARG A 447 19.64 -10.23 17.52
C ARG A 447 20.04 -8.84 18.04
N LYS A 448 20.49 -7.92 17.17
CA LYS A 448 20.74 -6.50 17.48
C LYS A 448 19.46 -5.66 17.62
N LEU A 449 18.30 -6.20 17.28
CA LEU A 449 17.01 -5.54 17.47
C LEU A 449 16.58 -5.73 18.93
N GLU A 450 16.90 -4.75 19.77
CA GLU A 450 16.72 -4.84 21.23
C GLU A 450 15.27 -4.73 21.68
N THR A 451 14.38 -4.13 20.89
CA THR A 451 13.01 -3.80 21.31
C THR A 451 11.96 -4.76 20.76
N VAL A 452 12.31 -5.52 19.73
CA VAL A 452 11.43 -6.50 19.10
C VAL A 452 11.13 -7.61 20.09
N LYS A 453 9.85 -7.89 20.30
CA LYS A 453 9.32 -8.96 21.15
C LYS A 453 8.98 -10.20 20.32
N THR A 454 8.40 -9.98 19.15
CA THR A 454 7.93 -11.05 18.27
C THR A 454 8.61 -10.95 16.92
N LEU A 455 9.33 -12.01 16.54
CA LEU A 455 9.90 -12.16 15.22
C LEU A 455 9.21 -13.34 14.52
N VAL A 456 8.70 -13.11 13.32
CA VAL A 456 8.17 -14.17 12.47
C VAL A 456 8.98 -14.21 11.19
N ILE A 457 9.59 -15.36 10.90
CA ILE A 457 10.33 -15.59 9.65
C ILE A 457 9.54 -16.58 8.82
N CYS A 458 9.20 -16.17 7.61
CA CYS A 458 8.44 -16.98 6.66
C CYS A 458 9.24 -17.23 5.39
N THR A 459 8.97 -18.36 4.76
CA THR A 459 9.42 -18.70 3.40
C THR A 459 8.24 -19.00 2.51
N ARG A 460 8.43 -18.94 1.19
CA ARG A 460 7.39 -19.31 0.23
C ARG A 460 7.07 -20.81 0.37
N ASN A 461 5.79 -21.16 0.50
CA ASN A 461 5.34 -22.55 0.38
C ASN A 461 5.50 -22.98 -1.09
N GLU A 462 6.21 -24.08 -1.35
CA GLU A 462 6.45 -24.60 -2.71
C GLU A 462 5.75 -25.95 -2.97
N GLU A 463 5.16 -26.59 -1.95
CA GLU A 463 4.49 -27.91 -2.04
C GLU A 463 3.12 -27.86 -2.77
N LYS A 464 2.56 -26.67 -2.99
CA LYS A 464 1.29 -26.46 -3.73
C LYS A 464 1.51 -25.61 -4.99
N PRO A 465 2.12 -26.17 -6.06
CA PRO A 465 2.57 -25.42 -7.23
C PRO A 465 1.48 -24.80 -8.13
N THR A 466 0.21 -24.87 -7.76
CA THR A 466 -0.86 -24.19 -8.51
C THR A 466 -0.89 -22.69 -8.19
N GLU A 467 -1.60 -21.88 -8.97
CA GLU A 467 -1.64 -20.40 -8.96
C GLU A 467 -1.94 -19.72 -7.58
N LYS A 468 -2.08 -20.52 -6.51
CA LYS A 468 -2.13 -20.17 -5.08
C LYS A 468 -0.74 -20.13 -4.39
N ASN A 469 0.36 -20.36 -5.12
CA ASN A 469 1.72 -20.58 -4.62
C ASN A 469 2.46 -19.32 -4.11
N HIS A 470 1.77 -18.41 -3.41
CA HIS A 470 2.35 -17.14 -2.91
C HIS A 470 2.14 -16.93 -1.40
N LEU A 471 1.57 -17.92 -0.71
CA LEU A 471 1.42 -17.89 0.74
C LEU A 471 2.79 -18.13 1.39
N TYR A 472 3.27 -17.11 2.09
CA TYR A 472 4.39 -17.24 3.00
C TYR A 472 3.95 -18.06 4.20
N GLU A 473 4.72 -19.09 4.54
CA GLU A 473 4.49 -19.91 5.72
C GLU A 473 5.66 -19.77 6.71
N PRO A 474 5.41 -19.92 8.02
CA PRO A 474 6.47 -19.92 9.02
C PRO A 474 7.58 -20.92 8.64
N MET A 475 8.81 -20.44 8.64
CA MET A 475 9.95 -21.22 8.20
C MET A 475 10.22 -22.37 9.19
N LYS A 476 10.25 -23.61 8.69
CA LYS A 476 10.53 -24.81 9.49
C LYS A 476 12.04 -25.07 9.71
N PHE A 477 12.90 -24.20 9.19
CA PHE A 477 14.35 -24.28 9.34
C PHE A 477 14.74 -24.17 10.82
N PRO A 478 15.46 -25.14 11.42
CA PRO A 478 15.68 -25.19 12.88
C PRO A 478 16.26 -23.90 13.47
N LEU A 479 17.23 -23.29 12.80
CA LEU A 479 17.84 -22.04 13.27
C LEU A 479 16.87 -20.84 13.20
N ALA A 480 15.96 -20.80 12.22
CA ALA A 480 14.93 -19.77 12.15
C ALA A 480 13.95 -19.92 13.31
N VAL A 481 13.49 -21.15 13.58
CA VAL A 481 12.62 -21.46 14.72
C VAL A 481 13.28 -21.10 16.05
N GLU A 482 14.54 -21.49 16.24
CA GLU A 482 15.33 -21.12 17.43
C GLU A 482 15.45 -19.61 17.58
N THR A 483 15.69 -18.89 16.47
CA THR A 483 15.82 -17.44 16.49
C THR A 483 14.49 -16.77 16.86
N CYS A 484 13.36 -17.18 16.26
CA CYS A 484 12.04 -16.67 16.65
C CYS A 484 11.75 -16.91 18.14
N LYS A 485 12.01 -18.13 18.63
CA LYS A 485 11.84 -18.49 20.04
C LYS A 485 12.73 -17.65 20.96
N TRP A 486 13.96 -17.35 20.56
CA TRP A 486 14.86 -16.48 21.34
C TRP A 486 14.27 -15.09 21.57
N PHE A 487 13.57 -14.51 20.56
CA PHE A 487 12.88 -13.23 20.73
C PHE A 487 11.73 -13.32 21.74
N GLU A 488 10.90 -14.36 21.64
CA GLU A 488 9.79 -14.60 22.57
C GLU A 488 10.28 -14.80 24.01
N ASP A 489 11.30 -15.64 24.21
CA ASP A 489 11.85 -15.93 25.52
C ASP A 489 12.51 -14.70 26.14
N ARG A 490 13.23 -13.90 25.34
CA ARG A 490 13.78 -12.62 25.79
C ARG A 490 12.68 -11.65 26.22
N ALA A 491 11.60 -11.56 25.45
CA ALA A 491 10.47 -10.68 25.77
C ALA A 491 9.74 -11.09 27.06
N LYS A 492 9.53 -12.40 27.27
CA LYS A 492 8.99 -12.94 28.55
C LYS A 492 9.88 -12.59 29.73
N GLY A 493 11.20 -12.62 29.55
CA GLY A 493 12.18 -12.20 30.56
C GLY A 493 12.14 -10.71 30.92
N TRP A 494 11.56 -9.85 30.08
CA TRP A 494 11.30 -8.45 30.43
C TRP A 494 10.05 -8.31 31.30
N ALA A 495 8.98 -9.04 30.96
CA ALA A 495 7.72 -9.01 31.69
C ALA A 495 7.81 -9.56 33.11
N SER A 496 8.79 -10.43 33.41
CA SER A 496 9.03 -10.96 34.75
C SER A 496 9.87 -10.02 35.65
N LYS A 497 10.42 -8.94 35.10
CA LYS A 497 11.23 -7.95 35.83
C LYS A 497 10.53 -6.60 36.03
N SER A 498 9.42 -6.38 35.34
CA SER A 498 8.49 -5.26 35.50
C SER A 498 7.39 -5.62 36.48
#